data_AF-A0A5C7ARN1-F1
#
_entry.id   AF-A0A5C7ARN1-F1
#
_cell.length_a   1.000
_cell.length_b   1.000
_cell.length_c   1.000
_cell.angle_alpha   90.00
_cell.angle_beta   90.00
_cell.angle_gamma   90.00
#
_symmetry.space_group_name_H-M   'P 1'
#
loop_
_entity.id
_entity.type
_entity.pdbx_description
1 polymer ?
#
loop_
_entity_poly.entity_id
_entity_poly.type
_entity_poly.pdbx_seq_one_letter_code
_entity_poly.pdbx_strand_id
1 'polypeptide(L)'
;MAKLNELAQLKGVNPTEIDTWRFRYALGLDVSQNVLVYLCQDTTSVSYSLNLADFKTVRLIKRYQEINGKSQTQKLPEYLALELVPVDSVAQVVSLELYDGELFSDLMGETVLADKWVGILNKQLN
;
A
#
# COMPACT_ATOMS: atom_id res chain seq x y z
N MET A 1 -9.27 7.61 12.29
CA MET A 1 -10.42 7.22 11.43
C MET A 1 -10.95 8.37 10.55
N ALA A 2 -11.03 9.62 11.00
CA ALA A 2 -11.69 10.70 10.24
C ALA A 2 -11.00 11.12 8.91
N LYS A 3 -9.67 11.19 8.87
CA LYS A 3 -8.95 11.80 7.74
C LYS A 3 -9.04 11.06 6.40
N LEU A 4 -9.12 9.72 6.35
CA LEU A 4 -9.29 9.02 5.06
C LEU A 4 -10.69 9.24 4.50
N ASN A 5 -11.73 9.14 5.34
CA ASN A 5 -13.10 9.42 4.90
C ASN A 5 -13.27 10.89 4.51
N GLU A 6 -12.64 11.82 5.22
CA GLU A 6 -12.59 13.22 4.81
C GLU A 6 -11.88 13.38 3.46
N LEU A 7 -10.75 12.71 3.24
CA LEU A 7 -10.02 12.79 1.97
C LEU A 7 -10.80 12.15 0.82
N ALA A 8 -11.47 11.03 1.08
CA ALA A 8 -12.34 10.35 0.15
C ALA A 8 -13.55 11.23 -0.23
N GLN A 9 -14.21 11.86 0.76
CA GLN A 9 -15.29 12.82 0.53
C GLN A 9 -14.80 14.06 -0.22
N LEU A 10 -13.63 14.61 0.13
CA LEU A 10 -13.02 15.74 -0.57
C LEU A 10 -12.69 15.40 -2.03
N LYS A 11 -12.34 14.15 -2.32
CA LYS A 11 -12.05 13.66 -3.66
C LYS A 11 -13.30 13.15 -4.40
N GLY A 12 -14.47 13.10 -3.76
CA GLY A 12 -15.70 12.56 -4.34
C GLY A 12 -15.67 11.05 -4.58
N VAL A 13 -14.80 10.34 -3.86
CA VAL A 13 -14.54 8.91 -3.99
C VAL A 13 -15.23 8.20 -2.82
N ASN A 14 -15.95 7.11 -3.08
CA ASN A 14 -16.59 6.30 -2.05
C ASN A 14 -15.89 4.93 -1.98
N PRO A 15 -14.75 4.86 -1.27
CA PRO A 15 -14.01 3.60 -1.16
C PRO A 15 -14.91 2.54 -0.53
N THR A 16 -15.17 1.49 -1.30
CA THR A 16 -16.00 0.34 -0.93
C THR A 16 -15.23 -0.56 0.03
N GLU A 17 -13.93 -0.70 -0.20
CA GLU A 17 -13.00 -1.42 0.67
C GLU A 17 -12.09 -0.39 1.35
N ILE A 18 -12.05 -0.38 2.68
CA ILE A 18 -11.18 0.51 3.45
C ILE A 18 -10.49 -0.33 4.51
N ASP A 19 -9.16 -0.27 4.53
CA ASP A 19 -8.36 -0.83 5.60
C ASP A 19 -7.46 0.27 6.19
N THR A 20 -7.39 0.29 7.52
CA THR A 20 -6.51 1.22 8.23
C THR A 20 -5.71 0.45 9.26
N TRP A 21 -4.41 0.66 9.31
CA TRP A 21 -3.52 -0.05 10.23
C TRP A 21 -2.51 0.90 10.88
N ARG A 22 -2.02 0.49 12.05
CA ARG A 22 -1.06 1.24 12.89
C ARG A 22 -1.51 2.67 13.22
N PHE A 23 -2.79 2.99 13.04
CA PHE A 23 -3.36 4.34 13.14
C PHE A 23 -2.64 5.41 12.27
N ARG A 24 -1.82 4.97 11.33
CA ARG A 24 -0.94 5.81 10.50
C ARG A 24 -1.26 5.65 9.03
N TYR A 25 -1.46 4.41 8.60
CA TYR A 25 -1.73 4.10 7.21
C TYR A 25 -3.22 3.82 7.03
N ALA A 26 -3.75 4.29 5.91
CA ALA A 26 -5.09 4.00 5.47
C ALA A 26 -5.07 3.80 3.96
N LEU A 27 -5.73 2.74 3.51
CA LEU A 27 -5.85 2.38 2.11
C LEU A 27 -7.33 2.14 1.84
N GLY A 28 -7.84 2.76 0.80
CA GLY A 28 -9.23 2.71 0.40
C GLY A 28 -9.33 2.51 -1.10
N LEU A 29 -10.19 1.60 -1.54
CA LEU A 29 -10.46 1.36 -2.95
C LEU A 29 -11.92 1.59 -3.24
N ASP A 30 -12.16 2.45 -4.22
CA ASP A 30 -13.46 2.62 -4.84
C ASP A 30 -13.56 1.67 -6.04
N VAL A 31 -14.31 0.59 -5.86
CA VAL A 31 -14.60 -0.40 -6.91
C VAL A 31 -15.53 0.19 -7.97
N SER A 32 -16.35 1.18 -7.63
CA SER A 32 -17.28 1.80 -8.58
C SER A 32 -16.56 2.74 -9.53
N GLN A 33 -15.55 3.45 -9.04
CA GLN A 33 -14.75 4.39 -9.84
C GLN A 33 -13.39 3.84 -10.28
N ASN A 34 -13.00 2.64 -9.82
CA ASN A 34 -11.66 2.09 -10.00
C ASN A 34 -10.54 3.00 -9.46
N VAL A 35 -10.81 3.73 -8.38
CA VAL A 35 -9.82 4.65 -7.79
C VAL A 35 -9.30 4.10 -6.46
N LEU A 36 -7.99 3.92 -6.39
CA LEU A 36 -7.26 3.61 -5.17
C LEU A 36 -6.82 4.89 -4.48
N VAL A 37 -7.19 5.03 -3.22
CA VAL A 37 -6.82 6.13 -2.34
C VAL A 37 -5.94 5.56 -1.24
N TYR A 38 -4.72 6.07 -1.11
CA TYR A 38 -3.83 5.76 -0.02
C TYR A 38 -3.54 7.02 0.79
N LEU A 39 -3.40 6.85 2.08
CA LEU A 39 -3.09 7.90 3.04
C LEU A 39 -2.04 7.36 4.02
N CYS A 40 -0.92 8.05 4.13
CA CYS A 40 0.08 7.88 5.16
C CYS A 40 0.11 9.11 6.05
N GLN A 41 -0.42 8.98 7.27
CA GLN A 41 -0.34 9.99 8.32
C GLN A 41 0.97 9.87 9.08
N ASP A 42 2.07 10.18 8.40
CA ASP A 42 3.31 10.51 9.09
C ASP A 42 3.46 12.04 9.21
N THR A 43 4.69 12.51 9.35
CA THR A 43 5.10 13.91 9.50
C THR A 43 4.54 14.80 8.37
N THR A 44 4.38 14.25 7.16
CA THR A 44 3.96 15.00 5.96
C THR A 44 2.68 14.45 5.33
N SER A 45 1.73 13.90 6.12
CA SER A 45 0.38 13.44 5.70
C SER A 45 0.24 13.24 4.19
N VAL A 46 0.84 12.16 3.67
CA VAL A 46 0.91 11.90 2.24
C VAL A 46 -0.38 11.22 1.81
N SER A 47 -0.97 11.69 0.71
CA SER A 47 -2.13 11.06 0.11
C SER A 47 -1.90 10.80 -1.36
N TYR A 48 -2.14 9.57 -1.80
CA TYR A 48 -2.13 9.20 -3.21
C TYR A 48 -3.55 8.86 -3.66
N SER A 49 -3.93 9.37 -4.82
CA SER A 49 -5.17 9.00 -5.51
C SER A 49 -4.78 8.50 -6.90
N LEU A 50 -4.91 7.20 -7.11
CA LEU A 50 -4.43 6.48 -8.29
C LEU A 50 -5.63 5.81 -8.96
N ASN A 51 -5.83 6.08 -10.25
CA ASN A 51 -6.87 5.40 -11.02
C ASN A 51 -6.33 4.08 -11.54
N LEU A 52 -6.91 2.95 -11.12
CA LEU A 52 -6.49 1.60 -11.49
C LEU A 52 -6.55 1.34 -12.98
N ALA A 53 -7.39 2.06 -13.74
CA ALA A 53 -7.42 1.96 -15.19
C ALA A 53 -6.07 2.31 -15.85
N ASP A 54 -5.24 3.14 -15.20
CA ASP A 54 -3.92 3.51 -15.68
C ASP A 54 -2.84 2.48 -15.31
N PHE A 55 -3.19 1.42 -14.57
CA PHE A 55 -2.27 0.39 -14.10
C PHE A 55 -2.50 -0.96 -14.77
N LYS A 56 -1.41 -1.70 -14.95
CA LYS A 56 -1.41 -3.02 -15.60
C LYS A 56 -1.42 -4.16 -14.58
N THR A 57 -0.67 -3.99 -13.49
CA THR A 57 -0.55 -5.01 -12.44
C THR A 57 -0.13 -4.37 -11.12
N VAL A 58 -0.55 -4.99 -10.02
CA VAL A 58 -0.06 -4.65 -8.68
C VAL A 58 0.77 -5.80 -8.13
N ARG A 59 1.91 -5.46 -7.54
CA ARG A 59 2.84 -6.40 -6.92
C ARG A 59 3.15 -5.96 -5.50
N LEU A 60 3.30 -6.94 -4.61
CA LEU A 60 3.80 -6.70 -3.27
C LEU A 60 5.31 -6.88 -3.24
N ILE A 61 6.01 -5.81 -2.89
CA ILE A 61 7.43 -5.81 -2.60
C ILE A 61 7.63 -6.01 -1.11
N LYS A 62 8.40 -7.04 -0.78
CA LYS A 62 8.90 -7.32 0.57
C LYS A 62 10.41 -7.19 0.52
N ARG A 63 10.98 -6.18 1.18
CA ARG A 63 12.43 -6.13 1.40
C ARG A 63 12.75 -6.74 2.75
N TYR A 64 13.77 -7.58 2.75
CA TYR A 64 14.32 -8.19 3.95
C TYR A 64 15.75 -7.71 4.09
N GLN A 65 16.16 -7.33 5.29
CA GLN A 65 17.58 -7.14 5.56
C GLN A 65 18.24 -8.51 5.64
N GLU A 66 19.26 -8.73 4.82
CA GLU A 66 20.19 -9.83 5.05
C GLU A 66 21.30 -9.34 5.99
N ILE A 67 21.12 -9.56 7.29
CA ILE A 67 22.19 -9.32 8.25
C ILE A 67 23.15 -10.52 8.16
N ASN A 68 24.27 -10.33 7.47
CA ASN A 68 25.36 -11.32 7.40
C ASN A 68 26.13 -11.39 8.73
N GLY A 69 25.48 -11.95 9.76
CA GLY A 69 26.11 -12.35 11.02
C GLY A 69 26.61 -13.80 10.92
N LYS A 70 27.87 -14.03 11.28
CA LYS A 70 28.58 -15.33 11.26
C LYS A 70 27.85 -16.44 12.05
N SER A 71 26.77 -17.03 11.55
CA SER A 71 26.27 -18.41 11.79
C SER A 71 24.76 -18.59 11.57
N GLN A 72 23.95 -17.54 11.43
CA GLN A 72 22.53 -17.70 11.08
C GLN A 72 22.07 -16.52 10.22
N THR A 73 21.64 -16.81 8.99
CA THR A 73 20.99 -15.85 8.11
C THR A 73 19.59 -15.56 8.65
N GLN A 74 19.47 -14.57 9.55
CA GLN A 74 18.16 -14.09 9.97
C GLN A 74 17.65 -13.10 8.92
N LYS A 75 16.58 -13.50 8.22
CA LYS A 75 15.83 -12.62 7.31
C LYS A 75 14.85 -11.81 8.15
N LEU A 76 15.22 -10.60 8.52
CA LEU A 76 14.29 -9.69 9.18
C LEU A 76 13.50 -8.94 8.09
N PRO A 77 12.16 -8.99 8.12
CA PRO A 77 11.34 -8.21 7.21
C PRO A 77 11.44 -6.74 7.60
N GLU A 78 12.08 -5.98 6.73
CA GLU A 78 12.45 -4.59 6.99
C GLU A 78 11.54 -3.62 6.24
N TYR A 79 10.86 -4.05 5.17
CA TYR A 79 10.01 -3.14 4.40
C TYR A 79 8.92 -3.90 3.62
N LEU A 80 7.70 -3.38 3.63
CA LEU A 80 6.62 -3.83 2.75
C LEU A 80 6.07 -2.63 1.98
N ALA A 81 5.94 -2.78 0.66
CA ALA A 81 5.26 -1.80 -0.18
C ALA A 81 4.49 -2.47 -1.31
N LEU A 82 3.41 -1.82 -1.75
CA LEU A 82 2.70 -2.18 -2.97
C LEU A 82 3.23 -1.36 -4.13
N GLU A 83 3.77 -2.03 -5.13
CA GLU A 83 4.13 -1.40 -6.40
C GLU A 83 2.99 -1.57 -7.40
N LEU A 84 2.46 -0.44 -7.84
CA LEU A 84 1.51 -0.36 -8.94
C LEU A 84 2.28 -0.03 -10.21
N VAL A 85 2.26 -0.97 -11.16
CA VAL A 85 2.95 -0.83 -12.45
C VAL A 85 1.96 -0.24 -13.45
N PRO A 86 2.19 0.99 -13.95
CA PRO A 86 1.32 1.61 -14.94
C PRO A 86 1.29 0.84 -16.26
N VAL A 87 0.20 0.96 -17.03
CA VAL A 87 0.11 0.44 -18.40
C VAL A 87 1.06 1.23 -19.30
N ASP A 88 1.11 2.54 -19.11
CA ASP A 88 2.03 3.44 -19.81
C ASP A 88 3.47 3.20 -19.36
N SER A 89 4.34 2.85 -20.30
CA SER A 89 5.78 2.67 -20.03
C SER A 89 6.51 3.99 -19.71
N VAL A 90 5.83 5.13 -19.89
CA VAL A 90 6.34 6.47 -19.54
C VAL A 90 5.91 6.87 -18.12
N ALA A 91 4.83 6.28 -17.60
CA ALA A 91 4.34 6.58 -16.27
C ALA A 91 5.23 5.92 -15.20
N GLN A 92 5.41 6.63 -14.09
CA GLN A 92 6.28 6.16 -13.00
C GLN A 92 5.55 5.11 -12.17
N VAL A 93 6.26 4.03 -11.82
CA VAL A 93 5.76 3.02 -10.88
C VAL A 93 5.47 3.69 -9.55
N VAL A 94 4.26 3.45 -9.03
CA VAL A 94 3.85 4.03 -7.75
C VAL A 94 4.05 2.99 -6.66
N SER A 95 4.95 3.29 -5.72
CA SER A 95 5.19 2.46 -4.54
C SER A 95 4.44 3.03 -3.34
N LEU A 96 3.46 2.28 -2.83
CA LEU A 96 2.75 2.59 -1.59
C LEU A 96 3.36 1.81 -0.44
N GLU A 97 4.03 2.50 0.46
CA GLU A 97 4.59 1.90 1.66
C GLU A 97 3.49 1.38 2.58
N LEU A 98 3.59 0.12 2.99
CA LEU A 98 2.68 -0.47 3.96
C LEU A 98 3.34 -0.68 5.33
N TYR A 99 4.63 -0.93 5.34
CA TYR A 99 5.39 -1.21 6.55
C TYR A 99 6.85 -0.82 6.37
N ASP A 100 7.42 -0.32 7.45
CA ASP A 100 8.84 -0.03 7.57
C ASP A 100 9.34 -0.59 8.92
N GLY A 101 10.37 -1.42 8.84
CA GLY A 101 10.97 -2.15 9.95
C GLY A 101 12.00 -1.34 10.73
N GLU A 102 12.44 -0.19 10.20
CA GLU A 102 13.16 0.80 11.01
C GLU A 102 12.18 1.52 11.96
N LEU A 103 10.93 1.69 11.52
CA LEU A 103 9.86 2.33 12.32
C LEU A 103 9.13 1.37 13.28
N PHE A 104 9.02 0.09 12.91
CA PHE A 104 8.29 -0.91 13.70
C PHE A 104 9.12 -2.18 13.89
N SER A 105 9.20 -2.69 15.12
CA SER A 105 10.01 -3.88 15.44
C SER A 105 9.30 -5.22 15.14
N ASP A 106 7.99 -5.20 14.89
CA ASP A 106 7.17 -6.39 14.70
C ASP A 106 6.20 -6.23 13.52
N LEU A 107 6.04 -7.30 12.74
CA LEU A 107 4.94 -7.46 11.80
C LEU A 107 3.71 -8.01 12.53
N MET A 108 2.63 -7.23 12.62
CA MET A 108 1.38 -7.63 13.28
C MET A 108 0.26 -7.99 12.30
N GLY A 109 0.55 -8.12 11.01
CA GLY A 109 -0.44 -8.53 10.00
C GLY A 109 -0.38 -7.75 8.69
N GLU A 110 0.59 -6.85 8.55
CA GLU A 110 0.81 -6.06 7.33
C GLU A 110 1.05 -6.94 6.12
N THR A 111 1.67 -8.10 6.29
CA THR A 111 1.88 -9.08 5.22
C THR A 111 0.56 -9.63 4.69
N VAL A 112 -0.41 -9.92 5.58
CA VAL A 112 -1.73 -10.43 5.21
C VAL A 112 -2.57 -9.33 4.57
N LEU A 113 -2.49 -8.12 5.13
CA LEU A 113 -3.13 -6.93 4.56
C LEU A 113 -2.61 -6.68 3.14
N ALA A 114 -1.30 -6.68 2.97
CA ALA A 114 -0.69 -6.47 1.67
C ALA A 114 -1.12 -7.52 0.64
N ASP A 115 -1.17 -8.80 1.03
CA ASP A 115 -1.61 -9.89 0.15
C ASP A 115 -3.10 -9.75 -0.23
N LYS A 116 -3.95 -9.42 0.75
CA LYS A 116 -5.37 -9.09 0.53
C LYS A 116 -5.50 -7.98 -0.51
N TRP A 117 -4.74 -6.89 -0.35
CA TRP A 117 -4.78 -5.75 -1.25
C TRP A 117 -4.25 -6.07 -2.65
N VAL A 118 -3.15 -6.82 -2.79
CA VAL A 118 -2.71 -7.33 -4.09
C VAL A 118 -3.82 -8.12 -4.79
N GLY A 119 -4.51 -8.98 -4.05
CA GLY A 119 -5.62 -9.78 -4.57
C GLY A 119 -6.81 -8.93 -5.03
N ILE A 120 -7.21 -7.95 -4.24
CA ILE A 120 -8.30 -7.02 -4.58
C ILE A 120 -7.93 -6.18 -5.80
N LEU A 121 -6.72 -5.60 -5.81
CA LEU A 121 -6.27 -4.72 -6.88
C LEU A 121 -6.09 -5.48 -8.18
N ASN A 122 -5.46 -6.66 -8.17
CA ASN A 122 -5.37 -7.47 -9.39
C ASN A 122 -6.73 -7.97 -9.90
N LYS A 123 -7.74 -8.13 -9.03
CA LYS A 123 -9.11 -8.44 -9.48
C LYS A 123 -9.77 -7.27 -10.21
N GLN A 124 -9.44 -6.02 -9.87
CA GLN A 124 -9.96 -4.85 -10.58
C GLN A 124 -9.23 -4.58 -11.90
N LEU A 125 -7.98 -5.02 -12.01
CA LEU A 125 -7.14 -4.83 -13.18
C LEU A 125 -7.36 -5.87 -14.30
N ASN A 126 -8.22 -6.87 -14.06
CA ASN A 126 -8.35 -8.08 -14.89
C ASN A 126 -9.80 -8.25 -15.36
#